data_AF-A0A1W9MPH2-F1
#
_entry.id   AF-A0A1W9MPH2-F1
#
_cell.length_a   1.000
_cell.length_b   1.000
_cell.length_c   1.000
_cell.angle_alpha   90.00
_cell.angle_beta   90.00
_cell.angle_gamma   90.00
#
_symmetry.space_group_name_H-M   'P 1'
#
loop_
_entity.id
_entity.type
_entity.pdbx_description
1 polymer ?
#
loop_
_entity_poly.entity_id
_entity_poly.type
_entity_poly.pdbx_seq_one_letter_code
_entity_poly.pdbx_strand_id
1 'polypeptide(L)'
;MLGIDPVKTDYYDLKEKIESLFIKHPPIFDEKVSELLKEAYAKQIKIVITTNTGFMSGELLRKIIQKKFVFASKAKQTAGFDVIASNDIGAAKPNPLIFSAAMQAIGNIRREDVLHIGDNHLTDIKGAADFGMKSLHVDKFKTLTSITGLQ
;
A
#
# COMPACT_ATOMS: atom_id res chain seq x y z
N MET A 1 4.09 16.74 -15.83
CA MET A 1 3.82 15.64 -16.79
C MET A 1 5.12 14.84 -16.90
N LEU A 2 5.10 13.51 -16.72
CA LEU A 2 6.30 12.67 -16.49
C LEU A 2 7.31 12.60 -17.65
N GLY A 3 7.11 13.31 -18.77
CA GLY A 3 8.05 13.35 -19.89
C GLY A 3 8.07 12.08 -20.75
N ILE A 4 7.00 11.28 -20.70
CA ILE A 4 6.90 9.98 -21.37
C ILE A 4 5.81 10.04 -22.45
N ASP A 5 6.15 9.66 -23.69
CA ASP A 5 5.21 9.48 -24.80
C ASP A 5 4.63 8.05 -24.77
N PRO A 6 3.35 7.87 -24.40
CA PRO A 6 2.76 6.54 -24.23
C PRO A 6 2.55 5.79 -25.55
N VAL A 7 2.66 6.45 -26.71
CA VAL A 7 2.50 5.81 -28.02
C VAL A 7 3.84 5.24 -28.52
N LYS A 8 4.97 5.76 -28.03
CA LYS A 8 6.32 5.39 -28.46
C LYS A 8 7.13 4.59 -27.45
N THR A 9 6.60 4.40 -26.25
CA THR A 9 7.33 3.78 -25.15
C THR A 9 6.89 2.33 -24.98
N ASP A 10 7.82 1.39 -25.16
CA ASP A 10 7.61 -0.01 -24.80
C ASP A 10 7.23 -0.11 -23.31
N TYR A 11 6.30 -1.00 -22.97
CA TYR A 11 5.84 -1.20 -21.60
C TYR A 11 7.01 -1.41 -20.62
N TYR A 12 8.03 -2.17 -21.05
CA TYR A 12 9.21 -2.44 -20.24
C TYR A 12 10.06 -1.18 -20.00
N ASP A 13 10.25 -0.34 -21.02
CA ASP A 13 10.97 0.93 -20.92
C ASP A 13 10.21 1.93 -20.01
N LEU A 14 8.87 1.98 -20.13
CA LEU A 14 8.03 2.79 -19.23
C LEU A 14 8.16 2.34 -17.78
N LYS A 15 8.08 1.02 -17.53
CA LYS A 15 8.23 0.44 -16.20
C LYS A 15 9.59 0.78 -15.60
N GLU A 16 10.68 0.58 -16.35
CA GLU A 16 12.03 0.85 -15.87
C GLU A 16 12.25 2.34 -15.54
N LYS A 17 11.73 3.24 -16.38
CA LYS A 17 11.75 4.69 -16.12
C LYS A 17 10.98 5.07 -14.86
N ILE A 18 9.77 4.53 -14.66
CA ILE A 18 8.97 4.80 -13.46
C ILE A 18 9.68 4.25 -12.21
N GLU A 19 10.20 3.02 -12.26
CA GLU A 19 10.89 2.39 -11.13
C GLU A 19 12.17 3.15 -10.75
N SER A 20 12.97 3.58 -11.73
CA SER A 20 14.18 4.37 -11.48
C SER A 20 13.86 5.74 -10.87
N LEU A 21 12.77 6.40 -11.30
CA LEU A 21 12.29 7.64 -10.68
C LEU A 21 11.86 7.43 -9.23
N PHE A 22 11.20 6.33 -8.90
CA PHE A 22 10.83 6.01 -7.51
C PHE A 22 12.04 5.72 -6.62
N ILE A 23 13.10 5.12 -7.16
CA ILE A 23 14.35 4.92 -6.43
C ILE A 23 15.04 6.26 -6.18
N LYS A 24 15.09 7.12 -7.20
CA LYS A 24 15.70 8.45 -7.11
C LYS A 24 14.93 9.42 -6.21
N HIS A 25 13.60 9.28 -6.21
CA HIS A 25 12.65 10.10 -5.46
C HIS A 25 11.70 9.20 -4.68
N PRO A 26 12.15 8.62 -3.54
CA PRO A 26 11.34 7.69 -2.77
C PRO A 26 10.09 8.37 -2.19
N PRO A 27 9.01 7.61 -1.94
CA PRO A 27 7.81 8.15 -1.32
C PRO A 27 8.13 8.68 0.09
N ILE A 28 7.49 9.79 0.43
CA ILE A 28 7.55 10.37 1.77
C ILE A 28 6.55 9.59 2.64
N PHE A 29 7.02 9.16 3.81
CA PHE A 29 6.18 8.53 4.81
C PHE A 29 5.90 9.52 5.92
N ASP A 30 4.63 9.67 6.28
CA ASP A 30 4.23 10.43 7.46
C ASP A 30 4.75 9.72 8.72
N GLU A 31 5.50 10.45 9.56
CA GLU A 31 6.06 9.89 10.79
C GLU A 31 4.96 9.49 11.79
N LYS A 32 3.81 10.16 11.80
CA LYS A 32 2.65 9.77 12.63
C LYS A 32 2.06 8.43 12.18
N VAL A 33 2.01 8.19 10.87
CA VAL A 33 1.60 6.87 10.34
C VAL A 33 2.62 5.82 10.75
N SER A 34 3.91 6.18 10.74
CA SER A 34 4.98 5.27 11.17
C SER A 34 4.88 4.90 12.65
N GLU A 35 4.53 5.85 13.51
CA GLU A 35 4.26 5.61 14.94
C GLU A 35 3.02 4.75 15.14
N LEU A 36 1.92 5.05 14.43
CA LEU A 36 0.70 4.25 14.49
C LEU A 36 0.94 2.79 14.11
N LEU A 37 1.73 2.54 13.05
CA LEU A 37 2.09 1.19 12.62
C LEU A 37 2.95 0.47 13.66
N LYS A 38 3.87 1.17 14.34
CA LYS A 38 4.65 0.61 15.47
C LYS A 38 3.74 0.21 16.62
N GLU A 39 2.80 1.07 17.00
CA GLU A 39 1.86 0.77 18.09
C GLU A 39 0.95 -0.40 17.76
N ALA A 40 0.42 -0.44 16.54
CA ALA A 40 -0.41 -1.55 16.08
C ALA A 40 0.37 -2.87 16.09
N TYR A 41 1.63 -2.86 15.63
CA TYR A 41 2.52 -4.01 15.72
C TYR A 41 2.79 -4.44 17.17
N ALA A 42 3.05 -3.50 18.08
CA ALA A 42 3.25 -3.78 19.51
C ALA A 42 2.01 -4.39 20.17
N LYS A 43 0.81 -4.03 19.70
CA LYS A 43 -0.48 -4.61 20.10
C LYS A 43 -0.80 -5.92 19.39
N GLN A 44 0.12 -6.47 18.61
CA GLN A 44 -0.05 -7.70 17.82
C GLN A 44 -1.19 -7.63 16.79
N ILE A 45 -1.52 -6.43 16.32
CA ILE A 45 -2.47 -6.24 15.23
C ILE A 45 -1.77 -6.63 13.93
N LYS A 46 -2.35 -7.60 13.21
CA LYS A 46 -1.88 -7.95 11.87
C LYS A 46 -2.22 -6.83 10.90
N ILE A 47 -1.23 -6.42 10.12
CA ILE A 47 -1.38 -5.35 9.14
C ILE A 47 -0.94 -5.88 7.78
N VAL A 48 -1.77 -5.65 6.78
CA VAL A 48 -1.49 -5.96 5.37
C VAL A 48 -1.76 -4.72 4.54
N ILE A 49 -0.80 -4.36 3.69
CA ILE A 49 -0.89 -3.23 2.78
C ILE A 49 -1.39 -3.73 1.44
N THR A 50 -2.46 -3.12 0.92
CA THR A 50 -2.94 -3.37 -0.45
C THR A 50 -2.79 -2.12 -1.29
N THR A 51 -2.32 -2.26 -2.52
CA THR A 51 -2.04 -1.09 -3.37
C THR A 51 -2.29 -1.37 -4.84
N ASN A 52 -2.86 -0.39 -5.52
CA ASN A 52 -3.02 -0.38 -6.97
C ASN A 52 -1.74 0.21 -7.58
N THR A 53 -0.80 -0.63 -8.02
CA THR A 53 0.56 -0.20 -8.39
C THR A 53 0.72 0.23 -9.84
N GLY A 54 -0.28 0.00 -10.70
CA GLY A 54 -0.27 0.47 -12.10
C GLY A 54 0.91 -0.09 -12.90
N PHE A 55 1.97 0.70 -13.08
CA PHE A 55 3.20 0.30 -13.79
C PHE A 55 4.33 -0.18 -12.87
N MET A 56 4.21 -0.02 -11.55
CA MET A 56 5.26 -0.39 -10.60
C MET A 56 5.14 -1.87 -10.20
N SER A 57 6.27 -2.57 -10.10
CA SER A 57 6.30 -3.92 -9.51
C SER A 57 6.02 -3.87 -8.00
N GLY A 58 5.30 -4.88 -7.49
CA GLY A 58 5.14 -5.02 -6.04
C GLY A 58 6.47 -5.27 -5.33
N GLU A 59 7.47 -5.84 -6.02
CA GLU A 59 8.80 -6.10 -5.48
C GLU A 59 9.53 -4.81 -5.06
N LEU A 60 9.53 -3.78 -5.91
CA LEU A 60 10.16 -2.50 -5.58
C LEU A 60 9.46 -1.85 -4.38
N LEU A 61 8.13 -1.86 -4.36
CA LEU A 61 7.37 -1.28 -3.26
C LEU A 61 7.66 -2.00 -1.93
N ARG A 62 7.71 -3.34 -1.95
CA ARG A 62 8.14 -4.13 -0.79
C ARG A 62 9.51 -3.69 -0.34
N LYS A 63 10.51 -3.60 -1.23
CA LYS A 63 11.86 -3.14 -0.87
C LYS A 63 11.87 -1.75 -0.21
N ILE A 64 11.06 -0.80 -0.72
CA ILE A 64 10.94 0.55 -0.15
C ILE A 64 10.31 0.52 1.25
N ILE A 65 9.16 -0.15 1.40
CA ILE A 65 8.45 -0.28 2.68
C ILE A 65 9.33 -0.99 3.70
N GLN A 66 9.99 -2.07 3.31
CA GLN A 66 10.92 -2.80 4.16
C GLN A 66 12.05 -1.88 4.65
N LYS A 67 12.72 -1.14 3.78
CA LYS A 67 13.78 -0.21 4.19
C LYS A 67 13.33 0.83 5.22
N LYS A 68 12.08 1.30 5.16
CA LYS A 68 11.55 2.33 6.08
C LYS A 68 10.99 1.74 7.38
N PHE A 69 10.35 0.57 7.32
CA PHE A 69 9.59 -0.02 8.45
C PHE A 69 10.22 -1.28 9.07
N VAL A 70 11.48 -1.60 8.77
CA VAL A 70 12.21 -2.65 9.52
C VAL A 70 12.36 -2.22 10.98
N PHE A 71 11.42 -2.66 11.82
CA PHE A 71 11.65 -2.82 13.24
C PHE A 71 12.53 -4.05 13.41
N ALA A 72 13.63 -3.91 14.14
CA ALA A 72 14.62 -4.95 14.35
C ALA A 72 13.99 -6.24 14.92
N SER A 73 13.54 -7.13 14.05
CA SER A 73 13.28 -8.53 14.35
C SER A 73 14.52 -9.31 13.92
N LYS A 74 15.15 -10.02 14.85
CA LYS A 74 16.31 -10.89 14.59
C LYS A 74 16.01 -12.05 13.63
N ALA A 75 14.75 -12.32 13.34
CA ALA A 75 14.35 -13.20 12.24
C ALA A 75 14.26 -12.34 10.97
N LYS A 76 14.86 -12.81 9.86
CA LYS A 76 14.92 -12.21 8.50
C LYS A 76 13.57 -11.87 7.85
N GLN A 77 12.48 -11.77 8.62
CA GLN A 77 11.17 -11.31 8.21
C GLN A 77 11.08 -9.81 8.47
N THR A 78 10.68 -9.08 7.45
CA THR A 78 10.43 -7.65 7.53
C THR A 78 9.28 -7.42 8.48
N ALA A 79 9.46 -6.50 9.42
CA ALA A 79 8.56 -6.35 10.56
C ALA A 79 7.08 -6.32 10.13
N GLY A 80 6.34 -7.38 10.50
CA GLY A 80 4.89 -7.44 10.67
C GLY A 80 3.95 -7.21 9.48
N PHE A 81 4.43 -6.80 8.30
CA PHE A 81 3.56 -6.33 7.21
C PHE A 81 3.75 -7.08 5.90
N ASP A 82 2.67 -7.66 5.40
CA ASP A 82 2.60 -8.13 4.02
C ASP A 82 2.15 -7.01 3.09
N VAL A 83 2.70 -6.99 1.88
CA VAL A 83 2.30 -6.05 0.83
C VAL A 83 1.72 -6.85 -0.32
N ILE A 84 0.48 -6.54 -0.69
CA ILE A 84 -0.26 -7.13 -1.80
C ILE A 84 -0.43 -6.06 -2.87
N ALA A 85 0.34 -6.18 -3.95
CA ALA A 85 0.28 -5.27 -5.08
C ALA A 85 -0.65 -5.80 -6.18
N SER A 86 -1.46 -4.93 -6.76
CA SER A 86 -2.40 -5.31 -7.82
C SER A 86 -1.73 -5.99 -9.00
N ASN A 87 -0.51 -5.60 -9.35
CA ASN A 87 0.24 -6.18 -10.46
C ASN A 87 0.67 -7.62 -10.20
N ASP A 88 0.94 -7.97 -8.95
CA ASP A 88 1.33 -9.34 -8.59
C ASP A 88 0.12 -10.28 -8.58
N ILE A 89 -1.07 -9.73 -8.27
CA ILE A 89 -2.34 -10.46 -8.24
C ILE A 89 -3.04 -10.47 -9.61
N GLY A 90 -2.70 -9.54 -10.50
CA GLY A 90 -3.42 -9.30 -11.75
C GLY A 90 -4.80 -8.63 -11.55
N ALA A 91 -5.08 -8.13 -10.35
CA ALA A 91 -6.36 -7.50 -10.01
C ALA A 91 -6.15 -6.32 -9.06
N ALA A 92 -6.77 -5.18 -9.38
CA ALA A 92 -6.74 -3.96 -8.59
C ALA A 92 -8.01 -3.82 -7.74
N LYS A 93 -7.92 -3.11 -6.60
CA LYS A 93 -9.11 -2.66 -5.86
C LYS A 93 -10.03 -1.86 -6.80
N PRO A 94 -11.36 -2.09 -6.79
CA PRO A 94 -12.15 -2.81 -5.78
C PRO A 94 -12.37 -4.31 -6.09
N ASN A 95 -11.63 -4.93 -7.01
CA ASN A 95 -11.82 -6.34 -7.32
C ASN A 95 -11.63 -7.22 -6.06
N PRO A 96 -12.56 -8.14 -5.74
CA PRO A 96 -12.50 -8.97 -4.53
C PRO A 96 -11.24 -9.83 -4.41
N LEU A 97 -10.55 -10.14 -5.51
CA LEU A 97 -9.35 -10.96 -5.52
C LEU A 97 -8.22 -10.35 -4.69
N ILE A 98 -8.05 -9.02 -4.72
CA ILE A 98 -6.98 -8.37 -3.95
C ILE A 98 -7.26 -8.41 -2.44
N PHE A 99 -8.54 -8.28 -2.04
CA PHE A 99 -8.95 -8.40 -0.65
C PHE A 99 -8.86 -9.87 -0.16
N SER A 100 -9.17 -10.83 -1.03
CA SER A 100 -8.96 -12.25 -0.75
C SER A 100 -7.48 -12.59 -0.54
N ALA A 101 -6.59 -12.08 -1.40
CA ALA A 101 -5.15 -12.23 -1.23
C ALA A 101 -4.66 -11.60 0.09
N ALA A 102 -5.20 -10.43 0.46
CA ALA A 102 -4.92 -9.82 1.76
C ALA A 102 -5.40 -10.69 2.94
N MET A 103 -6.61 -11.26 2.87
CA MET A 103 -7.11 -12.18 3.91
C MET A 103 -6.25 -13.43 4.04
N GLN A 104 -5.73 -13.98 2.94
CA GLN A 104 -4.83 -15.13 2.98
C GLN A 104 -3.53 -14.79 3.74
N ALA A 105 -2.97 -13.61 3.53
CA ALA A 105 -1.80 -13.12 4.27
C ALA A 105 -2.12 -12.89 5.77
N ILE A 106 -3.30 -12.33 6.07
CA ILE A 106 -3.79 -12.16 7.44
C ILE A 106 -3.98 -13.52 8.16
N GLY A 107 -4.40 -14.55 7.44
CA GLY A 107 -4.63 -15.89 7.99
C GLY A 107 -6.00 -16.03 8.66
N ASN A 108 -6.06 -16.64 9.83
CA ASN A 108 -7.32 -17.01 10.51
C ASN A 108 -7.98 -15.83 11.24
N ILE A 109 -8.35 -14.77 10.50
CA ILE A 109 -9.18 -13.66 10.98
C ILE A 109 -10.42 -13.60 10.08
N ARG A 110 -11.59 -13.29 10.66
CA ARG A 110 -12.82 -13.13 9.89
C ARG A 110 -12.83 -11.76 9.22
N ARG A 111 -13.36 -11.68 8.01
CA ARG A 111 -13.36 -10.43 7.22
C ARG A 111 -14.06 -9.27 7.94
N GLU A 112 -15.12 -9.55 8.71
CA GLU A 112 -15.87 -8.56 9.50
C GLU A 112 -15.07 -7.95 10.67
N ASP A 113 -13.98 -8.61 11.07
CA ASP A 113 -13.05 -8.16 12.10
C ASP A 113 -11.87 -7.36 11.50
N VAL A 114 -11.81 -7.23 10.17
CA VAL A 114 -10.78 -6.46 9.46
C VAL A 114 -11.29 -5.06 9.14
N LEU A 115 -10.46 -4.05 9.46
CA LEU A 115 -10.66 -2.66 9.06
C LEU A 115 -9.75 -2.32 7.89
N HIS A 116 -10.34 -2.03 6.74
CA HIS A 116 -9.64 -1.47 5.59
C HIS A 116 -9.56 0.05 5.68
N ILE A 117 -8.38 0.63 5.47
CA ILE A 117 -8.16 2.07 5.54
C ILE A 117 -7.60 2.54 4.20
N GLY A 118 -8.22 3.57 3.60
CA GLY A 118 -7.79 4.12 2.31
C GLY A 118 -8.45 5.44 1.95
N ASP A 119 -7.97 6.09 0.89
CA ASP A 119 -8.36 7.44 0.47
C ASP A 119 -9.36 7.46 -0.68
N ASN A 120 -9.66 6.31 -1.28
CA ASN A 120 -10.55 6.23 -2.42
C ASN A 120 -11.88 5.59 -2.03
N HIS A 121 -12.96 6.37 -2.10
CA HIS A 121 -14.31 5.92 -1.80
C HIS A 121 -14.77 4.68 -2.59
N LEU A 122 -14.39 4.56 -3.86
CA LEU A 122 -14.81 3.42 -4.69
C LEU A 122 -13.91 2.21 -4.46
N THR A 123 -12.59 2.39 -4.52
CA THR A 123 -11.67 1.26 -4.49
C THR A 123 -11.45 0.72 -3.08
N ASP A 124 -11.28 1.60 -2.09
CA ASP A 124 -10.92 1.21 -0.72
C ASP A 124 -12.14 1.05 0.16
N ILE A 125 -13.10 1.97 0.08
CA ILE A 125 -14.23 2.01 1.01
C ILE A 125 -15.33 1.08 0.53
N LYS A 126 -15.92 1.38 -0.63
CA LYS A 126 -16.96 0.54 -1.22
C LYS A 126 -16.43 -0.86 -1.51
N GLY A 127 -15.23 -0.98 -2.10
CA GLY A 127 -14.62 -2.28 -2.41
C GLY A 127 -14.44 -3.17 -1.18
N ALA A 128 -13.93 -2.63 -0.07
CA ALA A 128 -13.78 -3.41 1.17
C ALA A 128 -15.13 -3.74 1.80
N ALA A 129 -16.07 -2.79 1.83
CA ALA A 129 -17.41 -3.01 2.36
C ALA A 129 -18.17 -4.09 1.58
N ASP A 130 -18.14 -4.04 0.24
CA ASP A 130 -18.75 -5.05 -0.64
C ASP A 130 -18.12 -6.44 -0.42
N PHE A 131 -16.83 -6.50 -0.08
CA PHE A 131 -16.14 -7.75 0.26
C PHE A 131 -16.51 -8.28 1.66
N GLY A 132 -17.10 -7.44 2.53
CA GLY A 132 -17.55 -7.77 3.88
C GLY A 132 -16.62 -7.29 5.00
N MET A 133 -15.71 -6.36 4.72
CA MET A 133 -14.84 -5.74 5.73
C MET A 133 -15.45 -4.44 6.28
N LYS A 134 -14.98 -4.01 7.45
CA LYS A 134 -15.17 -2.62 7.89
C LYS A 134 -14.25 -1.73 7.06
N SER A 135 -14.64 -0.48 6.83
CA SER A 135 -13.85 0.48 6.04
C SER A 135 -13.79 1.85 6.70
N LEU A 136 -12.63 2.50 6.66
CA LEU A 136 -12.41 3.87 7.11
C LEU A 136 -11.78 4.71 5.99
N HIS A 137 -12.45 5.81 5.66
CA HIS A 137 -11.96 6.77 4.67
C HIS A 137 -10.97 7.76 5.29
N VAL A 138 -9.85 7.97 4.61
CA VAL A 138 -8.83 8.97 4.97
C VAL A 138 -8.79 10.04 3.91
N ASP A 139 -9.06 11.28 4.29
CA ASP A 139 -8.98 12.42 3.39
C ASP A 139 -7.52 12.84 3.19
N LYS A 140 -6.97 12.49 2.02
CA LYS A 140 -5.60 12.79 1.61
C LYS A 140 -5.26 14.29 1.63
N PHE A 141 -6.24 15.17 1.43
CA PHE A 141 -5.99 16.60 1.34
C PHE A 141 -5.80 17.23 2.72
N LYS A 142 -6.51 16.76 3.74
CA LYS A 142 -6.25 17.19 5.12
C LYS A 142 -4.90 16.71 5.65
N THR A 143 -4.46 15.52 5.22
CA THR A 143 -3.17 14.95 5.63
C THR A 143 -1.98 15.65 4.95
N LEU A 144 -2.05 15.96 3.66
CA LEU A 144 -0.94 16.61 2.93
C LEU A 144 -0.68 18.05 3.38
N THR A 145 -1.71 18.85 3.66
CA THR A 145 -1.53 20.23 4.16
C THR A 145 -0.81 20.25 5.52
N SER A 146 -1.01 19.21 6.34
CA SER A 146 -0.30 19.06 7.61
C SER A 146 1.17 18.61 7.47
N ILE A 147 1.56 18.09 6.31
CA ILE A 147 2.92 17.60 6.02
C ILE A 147 3.76 18.67 5.29
N THR A 148 3.15 19.49 4.43
CA THR A 148 3.89 20.48 3.62
C THR A 148 3.98 21.87 4.23
N GLY A 149 3.28 22.14 5.35
CA GLY A 149 3.28 23.44 6.00
C GLY A 149 2.73 24.59 5.14
N LEU A 150 2.05 24.27 4.04
CA LEU A 150 1.39 25.24 3.18
C LEU A 150 0.01 25.56 3.76
N GLN A 151 -0.04 26.55 4.66
CA GLN A 151 -1.28 27.30 4.93
C GLN A 151 -1.49 28.37 3.86
#